data_AF-A0A7S1SJV2-F1
#
_entry.id   AF-A0A7S1SJV2-F1
#
_cell.length_a   1.000
_cell.length_b   1.000
_cell.length_c   1.000
_cell.angle_alpha   90.00
_cell.angle_beta   90.00
_cell.angle_gamma   90.00
#
_symmetry.space_group_name_H-M   'P 1'
#
loop_
_entity.id
_entity.type
_entity.pdbx_description
1 polymer ?
#
loop_
_entity_poly.entity_id
_entity_poly.type
_entity_poly.pdbx_seq_one_letter_code
_entity_poly.pdbx_strand_id
1 'polypeptide(L)'
;SLAPQFLLIRRKTPPFQGQWALPGGFVDENESLDVAAVRELEEETCVDPKAVQLHQLGAFGDPGRDPRGWTVTVAYGCVIPHTGLRVEAADDASEVAWVLLKDLPSTELAFDHRKVLAKSFERLAELSKQLPSDFTSKLISTATSLKP
;
A
#
# COMPACT_ATOMS: atom_id res chain seq x y z
N SER A 1 17.07 -0.92 -16.30
CA SER A 1 15.72 -0.52 -15.88
C SER A 1 15.77 -0.10 -14.43
N LEU A 2 14.95 0.88 -14.02
CA LEU A 2 14.85 1.23 -12.60
C LEU A 2 14.21 0.07 -11.83
N ALA A 3 14.69 -0.16 -10.60
CA ALA A 3 14.14 -1.20 -9.75
C ALA A 3 12.72 -0.80 -9.31
N PRO A 4 11.76 -1.76 -9.27
CA PRO A 4 10.41 -1.47 -8.85
C PRO A 4 10.40 -0.98 -7.39
N GLN A 5 9.51 -0.03 -7.11
CA GLN A 5 9.35 0.61 -5.82
C GLN A 5 7.90 0.51 -5.36
N PHE A 6 7.70 0.70 -4.07
CA PHE A 6 6.41 0.67 -3.41
C PHE A 6 6.29 1.88 -2.48
N LEU A 7 5.14 2.53 -2.47
CA LEU A 7 4.89 3.71 -1.66
C LEU A 7 4.48 3.29 -0.24
N LEU A 8 5.23 3.77 0.75
CA LEU A 8 4.94 3.55 2.16
C LEU A 8 5.00 4.86 2.92
N ILE A 9 4.27 4.91 4.04
CA ILE A 9 4.32 5.99 5.02
C ILE A 9 4.87 5.47 6.34
N ARG A 10 5.51 6.33 7.12
CA ARG A 10 6.02 5.98 8.45
C ARG A 10 5.13 6.56 9.53
N ARG A 11 4.50 5.69 10.33
CA ARG A 11 3.49 6.07 11.33
C ARG A 11 4.05 7.01 12.40
N LYS A 12 3.38 8.15 12.65
CA LYS A 12 3.73 9.08 13.73
C LYS A 12 3.22 8.66 15.11
N THR A 13 2.16 7.87 15.18
CA THR A 13 1.41 7.63 16.43
C THR A 13 1.29 6.13 16.77
N PRO A 14 1.19 5.77 18.06
CA PRO A 14 0.87 4.41 18.48
C PRO A 14 -0.52 3.96 17.97
N PRO A 15 -0.72 2.66 17.72
CA PRO A 15 0.25 1.56 17.77
C PRO A 15 1.22 1.58 16.57
N PHE A 16 2.30 0.81 16.65
CA PHE A 16 3.31 0.67 15.58
C PHE A 16 3.98 1.99 15.16
N GLN A 17 4.14 2.92 16.11
CA GLN A 17 4.84 4.18 15.88
C GLN A 17 6.26 3.91 15.35
N GLY A 18 6.66 4.64 14.30
CA GLY A 18 7.96 4.52 13.65
C GLY A 18 8.10 3.35 12.65
N GLN A 19 7.11 2.46 12.58
CA GLN A 19 7.07 1.40 11.56
C GLN A 19 6.50 1.93 10.23
N TRP A 20 6.85 1.27 9.14
CA TRP A 20 6.29 1.55 7.82
C TRP A 20 4.87 0.98 7.70
N ALA A 21 4.02 1.66 6.95
CA ALA A 21 2.64 1.29 6.73
C ALA A 21 2.23 1.59 5.27
N LEU A 22 1.19 0.91 4.81
CA LEU A 22 0.48 1.31 3.61
C LEU A 22 -0.21 2.65 3.89
N PRO A 23 -0.26 3.57 2.92
CA PRO A 23 -1.10 4.74 3.03
C PRO A 23 -2.58 4.34 3.17
N GLY A 24 -3.32 5.04 4.01
CA GLY A 24 -4.74 4.81 4.23
C GLY A 24 -5.24 5.28 5.58
N GLY A 25 -6.54 5.53 5.64
CA GLY A 25 -7.23 5.97 6.85
C GLY A 25 -8.65 5.42 6.92
N PHE A 26 -9.49 6.11 7.70
CA PHE A 26 -10.87 5.70 7.91
C PHE A 26 -11.77 6.19 6.77
N VAL A 27 -12.84 5.45 6.54
CA VAL A 27 -13.91 5.87 5.64
C VAL A 27 -14.80 6.86 6.40
N ASP A 28 -15.01 8.04 5.84
CA ASP A 28 -15.89 9.07 6.37
C ASP A 28 -17.37 8.73 6.19
N GLU A 29 -18.22 9.42 6.93
CA GLU A 29 -19.66 9.30 6.76
C GLU A 29 -20.07 9.78 5.35
N ASN A 30 -20.83 8.93 4.65
CA ASN A 30 -21.39 9.21 3.31
C ASN A 30 -20.39 9.21 2.14
N GLU A 31 -19.20 8.63 2.29
CA GLU A 31 -18.30 8.37 1.16
C GLU A 31 -18.27 6.88 0.76
N SER A 32 -17.89 6.60 -0.49
CA SER A 32 -17.64 5.23 -0.94
C SER A 32 -16.20 4.81 -0.64
N LEU A 33 -15.94 3.50 -0.68
CA LEU A 33 -14.59 2.96 -0.50
C LEU A 33 -13.60 3.49 -1.56
N ASP A 34 -14.05 3.65 -2.80
CA ASP A 34 -13.23 4.19 -3.88
C ASP A 34 -12.87 5.66 -3.64
N VAL A 35 -13.82 6.45 -3.13
CA VAL A 35 -13.60 7.86 -2.77
C VAL A 35 -12.63 7.97 -1.60
N ALA A 36 -12.82 7.17 -0.55
CA ALA A 36 -11.93 7.10 0.60
C ALA A 36 -10.49 6.75 0.19
N ALA A 37 -10.31 5.70 -0.61
CA ALA A 37 -8.97 5.27 -1.04
C ALA A 37 -8.23 6.33 -1.87
N VAL A 38 -8.96 7.10 -2.68
CA VAL A 38 -8.42 8.22 -3.45
C VAL A 38 -8.04 9.39 -2.54
N ARG A 39 -8.95 9.79 -1.65
CA ARG A 39 -8.74 10.89 -0.70
C ARG A 39 -7.53 10.62 0.19
N GLU A 40 -7.48 9.46 0.82
CA GLU A 40 -6.39 9.06 1.72
C GLU A 40 -5.02 9.01 1.01
N LEU A 41 -4.98 8.54 -0.24
CA LEU A 41 -3.76 8.55 -1.03
C LEU A 41 -3.25 9.99 -1.27
N GLU A 42 -4.14 10.91 -1.64
CA GLU A 42 -3.81 12.31 -1.85
C GLU A 42 -3.37 12.98 -0.53
N GLU A 43 -4.13 12.77 0.54
CA GLU A 43 -3.89 13.38 1.85
C GLU A 43 -2.54 12.94 2.42
N GLU A 44 -2.20 11.65 2.41
CA GLU A 44 -0.98 11.17 3.08
C GLU A 44 0.29 11.28 2.25
N THR A 45 0.16 11.39 0.93
CA THR A 45 1.30 11.27 -0.01
C THR A 45 1.40 12.38 -1.03
N CYS A 46 0.41 13.26 -1.15
CA CYS A 46 0.29 14.31 -2.17
C CYS A 46 0.30 13.80 -3.62
N VAL A 47 -0.01 12.52 -3.85
CA VAL A 47 -0.19 11.96 -5.19
C VAL A 47 -1.49 12.47 -5.77
N ASP A 48 -1.44 13.11 -6.95
CA ASP A 48 -2.64 13.52 -7.69
C ASP A 48 -3.49 12.28 -8.05
N PRO A 49 -4.73 12.20 -7.55
CA PRO A 49 -5.66 11.13 -7.88
C PRO A 49 -5.87 10.90 -9.38
N LYS A 50 -5.75 11.94 -10.20
CA LYS A 50 -5.92 11.85 -11.66
C LYS A 50 -4.74 11.17 -12.35
N ALA A 51 -3.61 11.07 -11.67
CA ALA A 51 -2.41 10.40 -12.18
C ALA A 51 -2.44 8.87 -11.98
N VAL A 52 -3.40 8.36 -11.22
CA VAL A 52 -3.50 6.95 -10.85
C VAL A 52 -4.91 6.41 -11.07
N GLN A 53 -5.01 5.11 -11.33
CA GLN A 53 -6.29 4.42 -11.35
C GLN A 53 -6.25 3.27 -10.35
N LEU A 54 -6.88 3.47 -9.20
CA LEU A 54 -6.90 2.46 -8.14
C LEU A 54 -7.87 1.33 -8.47
N HIS A 55 -7.48 0.11 -8.09
CA HIS A 55 -8.32 -1.07 -8.15
C HIS A 55 -8.40 -1.70 -6.76
N GLN A 56 -9.57 -2.19 -6.37
CA GLN A 56 -9.73 -2.95 -5.14
C GLN A 56 -8.95 -4.27 -5.24
N LEU A 57 -8.10 -4.53 -4.25
CA LEU A 57 -7.19 -5.68 -4.19
C LEU A 57 -7.67 -6.76 -3.22
N GLY A 58 -8.45 -6.39 -2.20
CA GLY A 58 -9.03 -7.33 -1.26
C GLY A 58 -9.60 -6.66 -0.01
N ALA A 59 -10.33 -7.43 0.80
CA ALA A 59 -10.79 -7.02 2.12
C ALA A 59 -10.15 -7.92 3.20
N PHE A 60 -9.71 -7.32 4.29
CA PHE A 60 -8.97 -7.98 5.37
C PHE A 60 -9.59 -7.61 6.71
N GLY A 61 -10.05 -8.61 7.45
CA GLY A 61 -10.82 -8.42 8.68
C GLY A 61 -10.53 -9.49 9.72
N ASP A 62 -9.33 -10.08 9.70
CA ASP A 62 -8.95 -11.11 10.66
C ASP A 62 -9.01 -10.55 12.10
N PRO A 63 -9.52 -11.32 13.08
CA PRO A 63 -9.49 -10.91 14.47
C PRO A 63 -8.07 -10.57 14.93
N GLY A 64 -7.92 -9.43 15.63
CA GLY A 64 -6.63 -9.00 16.17
C GLY A 64 -5.68 -8.33 15.18
N ARG A 65 -6.10 -8.07 13.92
CA ARG A 65 -5.27 -7.34 12.95
C ARG A 65 -4.92 -5.92 13.39
N ASP A 66 -5.81 -5.30 14.17
CA ASP A 66 -5.56 -4.03 14.85
C ASP A 66 -5.70 -4.24 16.36
N PRO A 67 -4.69 -3.88 17.18
CA PRO A 67 -4.77 -4.05 18.63
C PRO A 67 -5.80 -3.12 19.29
N ARG A 68 -6.30 -2.10 18.58
CA ARG A 68 -7.31 -1.17 19.10
C ARG A 68 -8.73 -1.74 19.08
N GLY A 69 -8.98 -2.79 18.29
CA GLY A 69 -10.29 -3.43 18.22
C GLY A 69 -10.57 -4.14 16.90
N TRP A 70 -11.86 -4.34 16.62
CA TRP A 70 -12.32 -4.98 15.40
C TRP A 70 -12.26 -3.97 14.25
N THR A 71 -11.39 -4.24 13.28
CA THR A 71 -11.16 -3.36 12.13
C THR A 71 -11.14 -4.18 10.86
N VAL A 72 -11.84 -3.71 9.84
CA VAL A 72 -11.75 -4.23 8.47
C VAL A 72 -11.04 -3.19 7.62
N THR A 73 -10.10 -3.62 6.79
CA THR A 73 -9.51 -2.76 5.74
C THR A 73 -9.88 -3.32 4.37
N VAL A 74 -10.18 -2.42 3.43
CA VAL A 74 -10.32 -2.75 2.02
C VAL A 74 -9.13 -2.13 1.30
N ALA A 75 -8.21 -2.96 0.81
CA ALA A 75 -6.99 -2.50 0.17
C ALA A 75 -7.26 -2.14 -1.28
N TYR A 76 -6.69 -1.02 -1.71
CA TYR A 76 -6.67 -0.56 -3.08
C TYR A 76 -5.22 -0.41 -3.56
N GLY A 77 -5.01 -0.48 -4.88
CA GLY A 77 -3.70 -0.20 -5.45
C GLY A 77 -3.68 -0.17 -6.96
N CYS A 78 -2.54 0.24 -7.51
CA CYS A 78 -2.30 0.32 -8.93
C CYS A 78 -0.81 0.11 -9.22
N VAL A 79 -0.47 -0.04 -10.51
CA VAL A 79 0.90 0.02 -10.98
C VAL A 79 0.99 1.11 -12.04
N ILE A 80 1.98 1.98 -11.88
CA ILE A 80 2.26 3.07 -12.80
C ILE A 80 3.70 2.97 -13.31
N PRO A 81 3.99 3.48 -14.52
CA PRO A 81 5.37 3.68 -14.96
C PRO A 81 6.11 4.58 -13.97
N HIS A 82 7.45 4.47 -13.95
CA HIS A 82 8.26 5.40 -13.16
C HIS A 82 8.13 6.81 -13.77
N THR A 83 7.26 7.63 -13.18
CA THR A 83 6.84 8.94 -13.71
C THR A 83 7.46 10.12 -12.97
N GLY A 84 8.34 9.86 -11.99
CA GLY A 84 8.89 10.91 -11.14
C GLY A 84 7.83 11.56 -10.24
N LEU A 85 6.75 10.83 -9.89
CA LEU A 85 5.77 11.27 -8.92
C LEU A 85 6.48 11.71 -7.63
N ARG A 86 6.25 12.96 -7.27
CA ARG A 86 6.69 13.51 -6.01
C ARG A 86 5.71 13.08 -4.94
N VAL A 87 6.25 12.74 -3.79
CA VAL A 87 5.48 12.38 -2.61
C VAL A 87 5.95 13.24 -1.46
N GLU A 88 5.02 13.75 -0.68
CA GLU A 88 5.29 14.57 0.50
C GLU A 88 4.48 14.03 1.67
N ALA A 89 5.09 13.96 2.84
CA ALA A 89 4.45 13.38 4.01
C ALA A 89 3.52 14.42 4.62
N ALA A 90 2.29 14.01 4.92
CA ALA A 90 1.31 14.87 5.59
C ALA A 90 1.16 14.56 7.08
N ASP A 91 0.09 15.10 7.70
CA ASP A 91 -0.06 15.24 9.15
C ASP A 91 0.11 13.94 9.94
N ASP A 92 -0.33 12.79 9.43
CA ASP A 92 -0.26 11.49 10.14
C ASP A 92 0.99 10.64 9.81
N ALA A 93 1.80 11.06 8.83
CA ALA A 93 3.03 10.38 8.41
C ALA A 93 4.30 11.19 8.75
N SER A 94 5.28 10.57 9.41
CA SER A 94 6.59 11.18 9.72
C SER A 94 7.52 11.19 8.52
N GLU A 95 7.22 10.33 7.55
CA GLU A 95 7.99 10.11 6.35
C GLU A 95 7.07 9.45 5.33
N VAL A 96 7.24 9.78 4.06
CA VAL A 96 6.66 9.05 2.93
C VAL A 96 7.79 8.72 1.96
N ALA A 97 7.85 7.49 1.48
CA ALA A 97 8.96 7.07 0.63
C ALA A 97 8.56 5.98 -0.36
N TRP A 98 9.22 6.04 -1.52
CA TRP A 98 9.29 4.95 -2.48
C TRP A 98 10.36 3.95 -2.02
N VAL A 99 9.94 2.90 -1.33
CA VAL A 99 10.81 1.81 -0.87
C VAL A 99 11.03 0.80 -1.99
N LEU A 100 12.27 0.33 -2.18
CA LEU A 100 12.54 -0.67 -3.22
C LEU A 100 11.82 -1.98 -2.88
N LEU A 101 11.21 -2.60 -3.90
CA LEU A 101 10.49 -3.87 -3.75
C LEU A 101 11.35 -4.97 -3.09
N LYS A 102 12.65 -5.00 -3.43
CA LYS A 102 13.63 -5.97 -2.89
C LYS A 102 13.90 -5.81 -1.39
N ASP A 103 13.63 -4.64 -0.82
CA ASP A 103 13.92 -4.33 0.58
C ASP A 103 12.69 -4.63 1.47
N LEU A 104 11.49 -4.74 0.88
CA LEU A 104 10.24 -5.06 1.59
C LEU A 104 10.31 -6.29 2.51
N PRO A 105 10.98 -7.41 2.16
CA PRO A 105 11.08 -8.55 3.05
C PRO A 105 11.70 -8.21 4.40
N SER A 106 12.70 -7.32 4.42
CA SER A 106 13.38 -6.83 5.63
C SER A 106 12.74 -5.58 6.26
N THR A 107 11.70 -5.01 5.65
CA THR A 107 11.03 -3.82 6.19
C THR A 107 10.07 -4.20 7.30
N GLU A 108 10.21 -3.54 8.46
CA GLU A 108 9.24 -3.63 9.56
C GLU A 108 7.95 -2.90 9.18
N LEU A 109 6.86 -3.66 9.07
CA LEU A 109 5.56 -3.19 8.63
C LEU A 109 4.55 -3.25 9.77
N ALA A 110 3.78 -2.18 9.95
CA ALA A 110 2.72 -2.07 10.93
C ALA A 110 1.57 -3.04 10.66
N PHE A 111 0.85 -3.41 11.73
CA PHE A 111 -0.34 -4.25 11.66
C PHE A 111 -0.08 -5.58 10.94
N ASP A 112 -1.02 -6.01 10.10
CA ASP A 112 -0.93 -7.15 9.19
C ASP A 112 -0.50 -6.73 7.77
N HIS A 113 0.11 -5.55 7.57
CA HIS A 113 0.39 -5.01 6.23
C HIS A 113 1.30 -5.91 5.39
N ARG A 114 2.14 -6.74 6.03
CA ARG A 114 2.90 -7.79 5.34
C ARG A 114 1.98 -8.79 4.61
N LYS A 115 0.91 -9.24 5.28
CA LYS A 115 -0.11 -10.13 4.69
C LYS A 115 -0.89 -9.41 3.59
N VAL A 116 -1.30 -8.16 3.84
CA VAL A 116 -2.01 -7.33 2.86
C VAL A 116 -1.18 -7.18 1.59
N LEU A 117 0.10 -6.80 1.70
CA LEU A 117 1.01 -6.67 0.58
C LEU A 117 1.19 -7.96 -0.21
N ALA A 118 1.40 -9.10 0.47
CA ALA A 118 1.54 -10.38 -0.19
C ALA A 118 0.33 -10.69 -1.09
N LYS A 119 -0.88 -10.47 -0.57
CA LYS A 119 -2.14 -10.71 -1.30
C LYS A 119 -2.37 -9.67 -2.40
N SER A 120 -2.06 -8.41 -2.13
CA SER A 120 -2.14 -7.32 -3.10
C SER A 120 -1.21 -7.54 -4.29
N PHE A 121 -0.01 -8.07 -4.08
CA PHE A 121 0.93 -8.39 -5.17
C PHE A 121 0.47 -9.57 -6.03
N GLU A 122 -0.11 -10.62 -5.42
CA GLU A 122 -0.78 -11.69 -6.18
C GLU A 122 -1.89 -11.11 -7.06
N ARG A 123 -2.75 -10.26 -6.48
CA ARG A 123 -3.88 -9.67 -7.20
C ARG A 123 -3.45 -8.69 -8.30
N LEU A 124 -2.46 -7.85 -8.04
CA LEU A 124 -1.90 -6.94 -9.04
C LEU A 124 -1.29 -7.72 -10.21
N ALA A 125 -0.58 -8.82 -9.94
CA ALA A 125 -0.03 -9.69 -10.98
C ALA A 125 -1.12 -10.31 -11.89
N GLU A 126 -2.29 -10.64 -11.34
CA GLU A 126 -3.44 -11.14 -12.10
C GLU A 126 -4.08 -10.06 -12.98
N LEU A 127 -4.24 -8.86 -12.43
CA LEU A 127 -4.79 -7.71 -13.15
C LEU A 127 -3.83 -7.21 -14.23
N SER A 128 -2.53 -7.41 -14.04
CA SER A 128 -1.47 -6.86 -14.84
C SER A 128 -1.12 -7.64 -16.10
N LYS A 129 -2.10 -8.24 -16.80
CA LYS A 129 -1.85 -8.93 -18.08
C LYS A 129 -1.18 -8.03 -19.14
N GLN A 130 -1.18 -6.71 -18.93
CA GLN A 130 -0.55 -5.70 -19.79
C GLN A 130 0.80 -5.17 -19.26
N LEU A 131 1.26 -5.59 -18.08
CA LEU A 131 2.58 -5.20 -17.57
C LEU A 131 3.71 -6.08 -18.14
N PRO A 132 4.96 -5.57 -18.17
CA PRO A 132 6.11 -6.38 -18.55
C PRO A 132 6.23 -7.65 -17.70
N SER A 133 6.50 -8.79 -18.34
CA SER A 133 6.61 -10.11 -17.68
C SER A 133 7.60 -10.14 -16.52
N ASP A 134 8.71 -9.41 -16.65
CA ASP A 134 9.75 -9.31 -15.61
C ASP A 134 9.24 -8.60 -14.35
N PHE A 135 8.33 -7.64 -14.52
CA PHE A 135 7.72 -6.95 -13.39
C PHE A 135 6.70 -7.85 -12.69
N THR A 136 5.83 -8.52 -13.46
CA THR A 136 4.89 -9.52 -12.92
C THR A 136 5.62 -10.60 -12.12
N SER A 137 6.73 -11.10 -12.65
CA SER A 137 7.57 -12.10 -11.97
C SER A 137 8.15 -11.58 -10.64
N LYS A 138 8.57 -10.29 -10.59
CA LYS A 138 9.06 -9.65 -9.35
C LYS A 138 7.95 -9.47 -8.31
N LEU A 139 6.73 -9.09 -8.73
CA LEU A 139 5.58 -9.02 -7.83
C LEU A 139 5.30 -10.37 -7.20
N ILE A 140 5.21 -11.44 -8.00
CA ILE A 140 4.95 -12.80 -7.52
C ILE A 140 6.07 -13.30 -6.59
N SER A 141 7.33 -13.06 -6.97
CA SER A 141 8.49 -13.43 -6.14
C SER A 141 8.46 -12.71 -4.80
N THR A 142 8.16 -11.40 -4.79
CA THR A 142 8.08 -10.63 -3.56
C THR A 142 6.90 -11.07 -2.69
N ALA A 143 5.73 -11.29 -3.30
CA ALA A 143 4.56 -11.84 -2.62
C ALA A 143 4.90 -13.15 -1.89
N THR A 144 5.67 -14.02 -2.54
CA THR A 144 6.13 -15.29 -1.95
C THR A 144 7.05 -15.07 -0.76
N SER A 145 7.98 -14.11 -0.85
CA SER A 145 8.89 -13.79 0.26
C SER A 145 8.24 -13.08 1.45
N LEU A 146 7.05 -12.50 1.27
CA LEU A 146 6.27 -11.86 2.33
C LEU A 146 5.35 -12.83 3.07
N LYS A 147 5.16 -14.05 2.55
CA LYS A 147 4.40 -15.08 3.26
C LYS A 147 5.15 -15.49 4.54
N PRO A 148 4.43 -15.66 5.67
CA PRO A 148 5.02 -16.13 6.92
C PRO A 148 5.58 -17.54 6.80
#